data_AF-A0A2E0Q2H0-F1
#
_entry.id   AF-A0A2E0Q2H0-F1
#
_cell.length_a   1.000
_cell.length_b   1.000
_cell.length_c   1.000
_cell.angle_alpha   90.00
_cell.angle_beta   90.00
_cell.angle_gamma   90.00
#
_symmetry.space_group_name_H-M   'P 1'
#
loop_
_entity.id
_entity.type
_entity.pdbx_description
1 polymer ?
#
loop_
_entity_poly.entity_id
_entity_poly.type
_entity_poly.pdbx_seq_one_letter_code
_entity_poly.pdbx_strand_id
1 'polypeptide(L)'
;EGAYAVADVQMRYIRPARLDDDIVIHTRCSELRAASVRMTQEAKRDGETICTANFRVGFVSPEGRPRRQPEAWREAFKKILDTDGKPE
;
A
#
# COMPACT_ATOMS: atom_id res chain seq x y z
N GLU A 1 13.18 -3.58 -17.42
CA GLU A 1 12.67 -3.92 -16.08
C GLU A 1 11.21 -3.49 -15.97
N GLY A 2 10.47 -3.94 -14.96
CA GLY A 2 9.05 -3.61 -14.82
C GLY A 2 8.82 -2.44 -13.85
N ALA A 3 7.58 -1.99 -13.73
CA ALA A 3 7.17 -0.95 -12.78
C ALA A 3 5.93 -1.40 -11.98
N TYR A 4 5.69 -0.79 -10.82
CA TYR A 4 4.40 -0.92 -10.15
C TYR A 4 3.41 0.08 -10.71
N ALA A 5 2.25 -0.43 -11.13
CA ALA A 5 1.09 0.37 -11.49
C ALA A 5 -0.01 0.19 -10.43
N VAL A 6 -0.66 1.28 -10.06
CA VAL A 6 -1.85 1.23 -9.20
C VAL A 6 -3.01 0.69 -10.02
N ALA A 7 -3.62 -0.40 -9.56
CA ALA A 7 -4.77 -1.02 -10.23
C ALA A 7 -6.09 -0.60 -9.60
N ASP A 8 -6.09 -0.36 -8.28
CA ASP A 8 -7.27 0.03 -7.51
C ASP A 8 -6.83 0.76 -6.24
N VAL A 9 -7.61 1.77 -5.85
CA VAL A 9 -7.42 2.51 -4.60
C VAL A 9 -8.78 2.93 -4.04
N GLN A 10 -8.99 2.60 -2.77
CA GLN A 10 -10.15 3.02 -2.00
C GLN A 10 -9.66 3.82 -0.80
N MET A 11 -10.19 5.03 -0.62
CA MET A 11 -9.79 5.94 0.45
C MET A 11 -11.01 6.44 1.21
N ARG A 12 -10.86 6.60 2.53
CA ARG A 12 -11.84 7.25 3.39
C ARG A 12 -11.18 8.42 4.09
N TYR A 13 -11.63 9.63 3.74
CA TYR A 13 -11.25 10.86 4.41
C TYR A 13 -12.16 11.08 5.62
N ILE A 14 -11.58 10.99 6.82
CA ILE A 14 -12.31 11.05 8.09
C ILE A 14 -12.30 12.49 8.63
N ARG A 15 -11.13 13.14 8.58
CA ARG A 15 -10.94 14.54 9.01
C ARG A 15 -10.02 15.27 8.01
N PRO A 16 -10.21 16.59 7.81
CA PRO A 16 -9.34 17.35 6.93
C PRO A 16 -7.96 17.55 7.58
N ALA A 17 -6.92 17.46 6.75
CA ALA A 17 -5.62 18.05 7.04
C ALA A 17 -5.63 19.56 6.72
N ARG A 18 -4.76 20.31 7.38
CA ARG A 18 -4.51 21.74 7.16
C ARG A 18 -3.09 21.94 6.65
N LEU A 19 -2.83 23.14 6.12
CA LEU A 19 -1.46 23.57 5.85
C LEU A 19 -0.66 23.51 7.16
N ASP A 20 0.59 23.08 7.07
CA ASP A 20 1.51 22.88 8.20
C ASP A 20 1.15 21.72 9.16
N ASP A 21 0.14 20.90 8.86
CA ASP A 21 -0.07 19.63 9.57
C ASP A 21 1.04 18.63 9.21
N ASP A 22 1.73 18.09 10.22
CA ASP A 22 2.62 16.94 10.06
C ASP A 22 1.80 15.65 9.98
N ILE A 23 1.86 14.98 8.81
CA ILE A 23 1.12 13.75 8.55
C ILE A 23 2.08 12.57 8.39
N VAL A 24 1.97 11.59 9.29
CA VAL A 24 2.71 10.34 9.23
C VAL A 24 1.87 9.29 8.49
N ILE A 25 2.43 8.72 7.41
CA ILE A 25 1.79 7.64 6.66
C ILE A 25 2.29 6.30 7.17
N HIS A 26 1.42 5.55 7.83
CA HIS A 26 1.68 4.17 8.22
C HIS A 26 1.22 3.26 7.09
N THR A 27 2.13 2.43 6.59
CA THR A 27 1.87 1.51 5.47
C THR A 27 2.14 0.08 5.89
N ARG A 28 1.21 -0.83 5.60
CA ARG A 28 1.36 -2.27 5.82
C ARG A 28 1.00 -3.03 4.54
N CYS A 29 1.70 -4.15 4.30
CA CYS A 29 1.34 -5.07 3.22
C CYS A 29 0.33 -6.08 3.76
N SER A 30 -0.90 -6.05 3.26
CA SER A 30 -1.98 -6.95 3.72
C SER A 30 -2.06 -8.25 2.91
N GLU A 31 -1.57 -8.26 1.67
CA GLU A 31 -1.54 -9.47 0.83
C GLU A 31 -0.42 -9.40 -0.20
N LEU A 32 0.46 -10.41 -0.25
CA LEU A 32 1.52 -10.53 -1.25
C LEU A 32 1.22 -11.65 -2.25
N ARG A 33 1.04 -11.30 -3.54
CA ARG A 33 0.82 -12.27 -4.64
C ARG A 33 2.01 -12.29 -5.61
N ALA A 34 1.92 -13.08 -6.68
CA ALA A 34 3.04 -13.24 -7.62
C ALA A 34 3.35 -11.99 -8.45
N ALA A 35 2.32 -11.29 -8.92
CA ALA A 35 2.41 -10.11 -9.78
C ALA A 35 1.72 -8.87 -9.18
N SER A 36 1.26 -8.95 -7.93
CA SER A 36 0.55 -7.85 -7.28
C SER A 36 0.73 -7.88 -5.76
N VAL A 37 0.49 -6.73 -5.13
CA VAL A 37 0.48 -6.56 -3.68
C VAL A 37 -0.75 -5.76 -3.28
N ARG A 38 -1.40 -6.13 -2.18
CA ARG A 38 -2.39 -5.28 -1.51
C ARG A 38 -1.75 -4.60 -0.31
N MET A 39 -2.07 -3.33 -0.17
CA MET A 39 -1.51 -2.47 0.85
C MET A 39 -2.65 -1.78 1.59
N THR A 40 -2.43 -1.56 2.88
CA THR A 40 -3.30 -0.77 3.74
C THR A 40 -2.48 0.38 4.30
N GLN A 41 -3.09 1.56 4.33
CA GLN A 41 -2.47 2.80 4.78
C GLN A 41 -3.36 3.56 5.75
N GLU A 42 -2.72 4.20 6.71
CA GLU A 42 -3.32 5.18 7.61
C GLU A 42 -2.49 6.46 7.54
N ALA A 43 -3.14 7.58 7.23
CA ALA A 43 -2.55 8.90 7.39
C ALA A 43 -2.91 9.41 8.79
N LYS A 44 -1.89 9.72 9.60
CA LYS A 44 -2.07 10.16 10.99
C LYS A 44 -1.51 11.55 11.20
N ARG A 45 -2.28 12.43 11.84
CA ARG A 45 -1.84 13.72 12.36
C ARG A 45 -1.85 13.65 13.87
N ASP A 46 -0.73 13.94 14.53
CA ASP A 46 -0.60 13.86 16.00
C ASP A 46 -1.06 12.50 16.58
N GLY A 47 -0.85 11.42 15.83
CA GLY A 47 -1.28 10.06 16.19
C GLY A 47 -2.75 9.73 15.87
N GLU A 48 -3.57 10.71 15.48
CA GLU A 48 -4.97 10.52 15.09
C GLU A 48 -5.07 10.14 13.61
N THR A 49 -5.76 9.03 13.29
CA THR A 49 -6.05 8.66 11.90
C THR A 49 -7.06 9.61 11.27
N ILE A 50 -6.61 10.35 10.25
CA ILE A 50 -7.43 11.32 9.51
C ILE A 50 -7.86 10.81 8.13
N CYS A 51 -7.14 9.82 7.58
CA CYS A 51 -7.49 9.14 6.34
C CYS A 51 -7.04 7.67 6.38
N THR A 52 -7.84 6.77 5.83
CA THR A 52 -7.44 5.38 5.58
C THR A 52 -7.47 5.08 4.09
N ALA A 53 -6.61 4.18 3.65
CA ALA A 53 -6.58 3.72 2.27
C ALA A 53 -6.32 2.21 2.17
N ASN A 54 -7.00 1.54 1.25
CA ASN A 54 -6.69 0.19 0.80
C ASN A 54 -6.46 0.25 -0.70
N PHE A 55 -5.33 -0.28 -1.17
CA PHE A 55 -4.98 -0.21 -2.57
C PHE A 55 -4.27 -1.47 -3.04
N ARG A 56 -4.33 -1.70 -4.35
CA ARG A 56 -3.63 -2.78 -5.02
C ARG A 56 -2.67 -2.22 -6.06
N VAL A 57 -1.43 -2.68 -6.00
CA VAL A 57 -0.43 -2.44 -7.04
C VAL A 57 -0.13 -3.73 -7.79
N GLY A 58 0.04 -3.63 -9.10
CA GLY A 58 0.48 -4.71 -9.98
C GLY A 58 1.87 -4.41 -10.54
N PHE A 59 2.74 -5.40 -10.59
CA PHE A 59 4.02 -5.26 -11.27
C PHE A 59 3.84 -5.58 -12.76
N VAL A 60 4.12 -4.60 -13.61
CA VAL A 60 3.88 -4.67 -15.06
C VAL A 60 5.19 -4.58 -15.83
N SER A 61 5.24 -5.20 -17.00
CA SER A 61 6.32 -4.99 -17.97
C SER A 61 6.26 -3.58 -18.56
N PRO A 62 7.31 -3.13 -19.28
CA PRO A 62 7.26 -1.86 -20.03
C PRO A 62 6.07 -1.77 -20.99
N GLU A 63 5.59 -2.90 -21.51
CA GLU A 63 4.42 -3.01 -22.38
C GLU A 63 3.09 -3.02 -21.61
N GLY A 64 3.11 -2.80 -20.30
CA GLY A 64 1.93 -2.71 -19.43
C GLY A 64 1.31 -4.05 -19.04
N ARG A 65 1.92 -5.19 -19.39
CA ARG A 65 1.38 -6.52 -19.06
C ARG A 65 1.79 -6.95 -17.65
N PRO A 66 0.88 -7.50 -16.83
CA PRO A 66 1.24 -8.05 -15.53
C PRO A 66 2.34 -9.10 -15.64
N ARG A 67 3.35 -9.01 -14.77
CA ARG A 67 4.47 -9.95 -14.72
C ARG A 67 4.87 -10.24 -13.28
N ARG A 68 5.56 -11.37 -13.06
CA ARG A 68 6.04 -11.74 -11.72
C ARG A 68 6.99 -10.66 -11.18
N GLN A 69 6.80 -10.35 -9.90
CA GLN A 69 7.67 -9.44 -9.14
C GLN A 69 9.09 -10.02 -9.02
N PRO A 70 10.15 -9.19 -9.06
CA PRO A 70 11.51 -9.63 -8.77
C PRO A 70 11.60 -10.22 -7.36
N GLU A 71 12.42 -11.26 -7.18
CA GLU A 71 12.50 -11.97 -5.89
C GLU A 71 12.95 -11.03 -4.75
N ALA A 72 13.94 -10.17 -5.00
CA ALA A 72 14.40 -9.19 -4.02
C ALA A 72 13.27 -8.28 -3.51
N TRP A 73 12.31 -7.94 -4.37
CA TRP A 73 11.18 -7.09 -3.99
C TRP A 73 10.15 -7.87 -3.20
N ARG A 74 9.89 -9.12 -3.57
CA ARG A 74 9.03 -10.03 -2.78
C ARG A 74 9.58 -10.23 -1.38
N GLU A 75 10.89 -10.42 -1.24
CA GLU A 75 11.55 -10.51 0.07
C GLU A 75 11.45 -9.22 0.88
N ALA A 76 11.51 -8.05 0.23
CA ALA A 76 11.27 -6.79 0.91
C ALA A 76 9.83 -6.67 1.43
N PHE A 77 8.82 -7.05 0.63
CA PHE A 77 7.42 -7.02 1.06
C PHE A 77 7.13 -7.97 2.22
N LYS A 78 7.78 -9.14 2.28
CA LYS A 78 7.62 -10.08 3.40
C LYS A 78 7.97 -9.46 4.76
N LYS A 79 8.88 -8.48 4.80
CA LYS A 79 9.29 -7.80 6.06
C LYS A 79 8.22 -6.86 6.61
N ILE A 80 7.28 -6.43 5.77
CA ILE A 80 6.18 -5.51 6.12
C ILE A 80 4.83 -6.17 5.89
N LEU A 81 4.81 -7.49 5.66
CA LEU A 81 3.61 -8.28 5.53
C LEU A 81 2.97 -8.41 6.91
N ASP A 82 1.73 -7.97 6.99
CA ASP A 82 0.94 -8.10 8.20
C ASP A 82 0.52 -9.58 8.34
N THR A 83 1.05 -10.25 9.36
CA THR A 83 0.69 -11.64 9.68
C THR A 83 -0.60 -11.72 10.51
N ASP A 84 -1.07 -10.60 11.04
CA ASP A 84 -2.23 -10.52 11.93
C ASP A 84 -3.46 -10.06 11.14
N GLY A 85 -3.82 -10.83 10.10
CA GLY A 85 -4.99 -10.61 9.24
C GLY A 85 -6.34 -10.70 9.95
N LYS A 86 -6.55 -9.91 10.99
CA LYS A 86 -7.83 -9.66 11.62
C LYS A 86 -8.31 -8.28 11.19
N PRO A 87 -9.42 -8.19 10.44
CA PRO A 87 -10.16 -6.94 10.40
C PRO A 87 -10.71 -6.73 11.82
N GLU A 88 -10.30 -5.65 12.49
CA GLU A 88 -11.16 -5.02 13.50
C GLU A 88 -12.35 -4.34 12.80
#